data_AF-A0A329S6E5-F1
#
_entry.id   AF-A0A329S6E5-F1
#
_cell.length_a   1.000
_cell.length_b   1.000
_cell.length_c   1.000
_cell.angle_alpha   90.00
_cell.angle_beta   90.00
_cell.angle_gamma   90.00
#
_symmetry.space_group_name_H-M   'P 1'
#
loop_
_entity.id
_entity.type
_entity.pdbx_description
1 polymer ?
#
loop_
_entity_poly.entity_id
_entity_poly.type
_entity_poly.pdbx_seq_one_letter_code
_entity_poly.pdbx_strand_id
1 'polypeptide(L)'
;MKTSWTLFLVVIATALLDPVTASCKSSCQSQLVHYREEACQKWRERLPRPDLFNHCGQGFNKGKTAGCEGFCKKVPDLGVMKSLRLDACTSLKGVPPSERQQACQAGFSAALDLAKDAAEPEADKETGDANAQGSQATATDAGTGSKLEETGDTKRKVNVKKIIPETDRRNILEDARKEAEAAFANIQDKDL
;
A
#
# COMPACT_ATOMS: atom_id res chain seq x y z
N MET A 1 -38.34 -36.74 -47.30
CA MET A 1 -38.61 -35.64 -46.35
C MET A 1 -39.09 -36.25 -45.03
N LYS A 2 -38.29 -36.16 -43.97
CA LYS A 2 -38.71 -36.42 -42.58
C LYS A 2 -37.60 -35.89 -41.64
N THR A 3 -38.06 -35.04 -40.75
CA THR A 3 -37.40 -34.26 -39.71
C THR A 3 -36.55 -35.07 -38.75
N SER A 4 -35.40 -34.54 -38.34
CA SER A 4 -35.02 -34.59 -36.91
C SER A 4 -33.94 -33.55 -36.60
N TRP A 5 -34.38 -32.31 -36.40
CA TRP A 5 -33.67 -31.33 -35.58
C TRP A 5 -34.21 -31.50 -34.17
N THR A 6 -33.50 -32.27 -33.34
CA THR A 6 -33.81 -32.33 -31.91
C THR A 6 -32.54 -32.14 -31.09
N LEU A 7 -32.53 -30.98 -30.42
CA LEU A 7 -32.03 -30.79 -29.06
C LEU A 7 -30.53 -30.59 -28.87
N PHE A 8 -30.03 -29.50 -29.43
CA PHE A 8 -29.08 -28.60 -28.76
C PHE A 8 -29.75 -27.97 -27.52
N LEU A 9 -29.95 -28.69 -26.41
CA LEU A 9 -30.55 -28.09 -25.20
C LEU A 9 -30.10 -28.70 -23.87
N VAL A 10 -28.81 -28.96 -23.65
CA VAL A 10 -28.29 -29.14 -22.26
C VAL A 10 -26.87 -28.59 -22.11
N VAL A 11 -26.66 -27.29 -22.36
CA VAL A 11 -25.48 -26.55 -21.87
C VAL A 11 -25.89 -25.12 -21.48
N ILE A 12 -26.88 -24.97 -20.59
CA ILE A 12 -27.26 -23.64 -20.06
C ILE A 12 -27.61 -23.77 -18.56
N ALA A 13 -26.69 -24.30 -17.75
CA ALA A 13 -26.90 -24.35 -16.30
C ALA A 13 -25.67 -23.97 -15.45
N THR A 14 -24.56 -23.54 -16.06
CA THR A 14 -23.35 -23.13 -15.31
C THR A 14 -23.08 -21.62 -15.32
N ALA A 15 -23.80 -20.82 -16.10
CA ALA A 15 -23.50 -19.38 -16.27
C ALA A 15 -24.16 -18.44 -15.22
N LEU A 16 -24.92 -18.95 -14.24
CA LEU A 16 -25.62 -18.11 -13.25
C LEU A 16 -24.74 -17.67 -12.06
N LEU A 17 -23.55 -18.25 -11.89
CA LEU A 17 -22.62 -17.87 -10.82
C LEU A 17 -21.63 -16.77 -11.25
N ASP A 18 -21.34 -16.65 -12.54
CA ASP A 18 -20.46 -15.63 -13.09
C ASP A 18 -20.94 -14.18 -12.87
N PRO A 19 -22.23 -13.81 -13.02
CA PRO A 19 -22.64 -12.40 -12.90
C PRO A 19 -22.48 -11.87 -11.46
N VAL A 20 -22.70 -12.70 -10.45
CA VAL A 20 -22.58 -12.29 -9.03
C VAL A 20 -21.12 -12.04 -8.65
N THR A 21 -20.22 -12.93 -9.07
CA THR A 21 -18.78 -12.76 -8.83
C THR A 21 -18.20 -11.57 -9.61
N ALA A 22 -18.66 -11.34 -10.84
CA ALA A 22 -18.27 -10.18 -11.63
C ALA A 22 -18.73 -8.85 -11.01
N SER A 23 -19.95 -8.81 -10.48
CA SER A 23 -20.50 -7.64 -9.77
C SER A 23 -19.76 -7.34 -8.46
N CYS A 24 -19.46 -8.39 -7.67
CA CYS A 24 -18.63 -8.25 -6.46
C CYS A 24 -17.23 -7.71 -6.80
N LYS A 25 -16.59 -8.28 -7.83
CA LYS A 25 -15.23 -7.88 -8.23
C LYS A 25 -15.17 -6.43 -8.67
N SER A 26 -16.13 -5.94 -9.47
CA SER A 26 -16.14 -4.55 -9.92
C SER A 26 -16.42 -3.57 -8.78
N SER A 27 -17.36 -3.90 -7.89
CA SER A 27 -17.67 -3.09 -6.70
C SER A 27 -16.47 -2.96 -5.77
N CYS A 28 -15.86 -4.10 -5.39
CA CYS A 28 -14.67 -4.15 -4.56
C CYS A 28 -13.51 -3.34 -5.18
N GLN A 29 -13.26 -3.50 -6.48
CA GLN A 29 -12.18 -2.77 -7.15
C GLN A 29 -12.41 -1.26 -7.21
N SER A 30 -13.68 -0.82 -7.25
CA SER A 30 -14.06 0.59 -7.26
C SER A 30 -13.85 1.23 -5.88
N GLN A 31 -14.28 0.56 -4.81
CA GLN A 31 -14.10 1.05 -3.43
C GLN A 31 -12.62 1.25 -3.09
N LEU A 32 -11.76 0.34 -3.54
CA LEU A 32 -10.33 0.34 -3.20
C LEU A 32 -9.49 1.42 -3.92
N VAL A 33 -10.02 2.13 -4.92
CA VAL A 33 -9.23 3.09 -5.72
C VAL A 33 -8.66 4.23 -4.85
N HIS A 34 -9.47 4.76 -3.93
CA HIS A 34 -9.11 5.93 -3.13
C HIS A 34 -8.10 5.59 -2.02
N TYR A 35 -8.13 4.36 -1.50
CA TYR A 35 -7.24 3.92 -0.43
C TYR A 35 -5.79 3.72 -0.86
N ARG A 36 -5.49 3.72 -2.16
CA ARG A 36 -4.12 3.56 -2.66
C ARG A 36 -3.20 4.66 -2.14
N GLU A 37 -3.67 5.91 -2.18
CA GLU A 37 -2.84 7.05 -1.78
C GLU A 37 -2.60 7.03 -0.27
N GLU A 38 -3.64 6.73 0.50
CA GLU A 38 -3.56 6.60 1.96
C GLU A 38 -2.61 5.47 2.38
N ALA A 39 -2.76 4.28 1.78
CA ALA A 39 -1.91 3.13 2.06
C ALA A 39 -0.44 3.36 1.69
N CYS A 40 -0.19 4.12 0.62
CA CYS A 40 1.17 4.40 0.15
C CYS A 40 1.77 5.72 0.67
N GLN A 41 1.04 6.51 1.44
CA GLN A 41 1.46 7.84 1.89
C GLN A 41 2.79 7.82 2.64
N LYS A 42 3.05 6.79 3.44
CA LYS A 42 4.33 6.59 4.16
C LYS A 42 5.55 6.59 3.23
N TRP A 43 5.39 6.14 1.99
CA TRP A 43 6.47 6.01 1.01
C TRP A 43 6.67 7.26 0.15
N ARG A 44 5.75 8.23 0.22
CA ARG A 44 5.76 9.44 -0.60
C ARG A 44 6.94 10.36 -0.31
N GLU A 45 7.31 10.46 0.96
CA GLU A 45 8.41 11.32 1.43
C GLU A 45 9.76 10.60 1.51
N ARG A 46 9.79 9.30 1.23
CA ARG A 46 10.99 8.47 1.38
C ARG A 46 11.78 8.40 0.08
N LEU A 47 13.10 8.60 0.16
CA LEU A 47 14.01 8.44 -0.97
C LEU A 47 14.30 6.95 -1.22
N PRO A 48 14.52 6.51 -2.46
CA PRO A 48 14.56 7.29 -3.70
C PRO A 48 13.17 7.70 -4.19
N ARG A 49 13.01 8.99 -4.53
CA ARG A 49 11.79 9.50 -5.18
C ARG A 49 11.97 9.49 -6.69
N PRO A 50 10.97 9.08 -7.50
CA PRO A 50 9.60 8.67 -7.14
C PRO A 50 9.41 7.15 -6.89
N ASP A 51 10.49 6.37 -6.77
CA ASP A 51 10.43 4.90 -6.89
C ASP A 51 9.62 4.20 -5.79
N LEU A 52 9.79 4.55 -4.51
CA LEU A 52 9.15 3.80 -3.42
C LEU A 52 7.62 3.91 -3.42
N PHE A 53 7.11 5.12 -3.63
CA PHE A 53 5.66 5.36 -3.74
C PHE A 53 5.08 4.63 -4.96
N ASN A 54 5.78 4.66 -6.10
CA ASN A 54 5.37 3.94 -7.30
C ASN A 54 5.35 2.42 -7.09
N HIS A 55 6.37 1.86 -6.44
CA HIS A 55 6.40 0.42 -6.13
C HIS A 55 5.31 0.02 -5.16
N CYS A 56 5.01 0.84 -4.15
CA CYS A 56 3.85 0.63 -3.28
C CYS A 56 2.55 0.63 -4.09
N GLY A 57 2.34 1.60 -4.98
CA GLY A 57 1.16 1.67 -5.83
C GLY A 57 1.02 0.46 -6.77
N GLN A 58 2.13 -0.03 -7.32
CA GLN A 58 2.13 -1.27 -8.13
C GLN A 58 1.72 -2.48 -7.30
N GLY A 59 2.28 -2.64 -6.11
CA GLY A 59 1.89 -3.69 -5.16
C GLY A 59 0.43 -3.60 -4.78
N PHE A 60 -0.06 -2.40 -4.47
CA PHE A 60 -1.45 -2.13 -4.13
C PHE A 60 -2.41 -2.52 -5.26
N ASN A 61 -2.12 -2.16 -6.51
CA ASN A 61 -2.97 -2.53 -7.63
C ASN A 61 -3.04 -4.05 -7.82
N LYS A 62 -1.91 -4.75 -7.69
CA LYS A 62 -1.87 -6.22 -7.77
C LYS A 62 -2.62 -6.88 -6.61
N GLY A 63 -2.45 -6.35 -5.39
CA GLY A 63 -3.16 -6.79 -4.20
C GLY A 63 -4.67 -6.56 -4.30
N LYS A 64 -5.10 -5.42 -4.85
CA LYS A 64 -6.50 -5.11 -5.13
C LYS A 64 -7.11 -6.13 -6.08
N THR A 65 -6.42 -6.44 -7.18
CA THR A 65 -6.92 -7.42 -8.15
C THR A 65 -6.99 -8.82 -7.53
N ALA A 66 -5.94 -9.27 -6.84
CA ALA A 66 -5.89 -10.58 -6.22
C ALA A 66 -6.89 -10.74 -5.07
N GLY A 67 -7.01 -9.71 -4.22
CA GLY A 67 -7.94 -9.65 -3.09
C GLY A 67 -9.39 -9.68 -3.57
N CYS A 68 -9.80 -8.75 -4.44
CA CYS A 68 -11.17 -8.73 -4.95
C CYS A 68 -11.52 -10.00 -5.74
N GLU A 69 -10.57 -10.59 -6.47
CA GLU A 69 -10.82 -11.86 -7.15
C GLU A 69 -10.93 -13.05 -6.20
N GLY A 70 -10.17 -13.07 -5.10
CA GLY A 70 -10.19 -14.17 -4.15
C GLY A 70 -11.33 -14.08 -3.13
N PHE A 71 -11.63 -12.90 -2.58
CA PHE A 71 -12.70 -12.72 -1.61
C PHE A 71 -14.10 -12.80 -2.22
N CYS A 72 -14.26 -12.45 -3.50
CA CYS A 72 -15.54 -12.63 -4.21
C CYS A 72 -15.83 -14.10 -4.61
N LYS A 73 -14.93 -15.05 -4.31
CA LYS A 73 -15.19 -16.48 -4.51
C LYS A 73 -15.98 -17.06 -3.34
N LYS A 74 -16.78 -18.09 -3.61
CA LYS A 74 -17.60 -18.79 -2.59
C LYS A 74 -16.77 -19.34 -1.42
N VAL A 75 -15.52 -19.72 -1.68
CA VAL A 75 -14.55 -20.15 -0.66
C VAL A 75 -13.24 -19.39 -0.91
N PRO A 76 -12.95 -18.34 -0.13
CA PRO A 76 -11.72 -17.58 -0.29
C PRO A 76 -10.51 -18.37 0.22
N ASP A 77 -9.50 -18.55 -0.64
CA ASP A 77 -8.22 -19.14 -0.25
C ASP A 77 -7.24 -18.04 0.16
N LEU A 78 -7.16 -17.79 1.47
CA LEU A 78 -6.25 -16.81 2.06
C LEU A 78 -4.77 -17.16 1.83
N GLY A 79 -4.45 -18.45 1.76
CA GLY A 79 -3.08 -18.92 1.55
C GLY A 79 -2.57 -18.52 0.18
N VAL A 80 -3.37 -18.80 -0.86
CA VAL A 80 -3.07 -18.43 -2.25
C VAL A 80 -3.04 -16.92 -2.42
N MET A 81 -3.99 -16.17 -1.85
CA MET A 81 -3.96 -14.71 -1.96
C MET A 81 -2.71 -14.09 -1.30
N LYS A 82 -2.29 -14.61 -0.15
CA LYS A 82 -1.09 -14.12 0.54
C LYS A 82 0.21 -14.55 -0.13
N SER A 83 0.25 -15.69 -0.82
CA SER A 83 1.43 -16.16 -1.57
C SER A 83 1.70 -15.28 -2.79
N LEU A 84 0.65 -14.82 -3.47
CA LEU A 84 0.74 -13.90 -4.62
C LEU A 84 1.45 -12.59 -4.31
N ARG A 85 1.57 -12.20 -3.03
CA ARG A 85 2.37 -11.05 -2.59
C ARG A 85 3.83 -11.15 -3.01
N LEU A 86 4.41 -12.34 -2.92
CA LEU A 86 5.82 -12.55 -3.27
C LEU A 86 5.98 -12.47 -4.80
N ASP A 87 5.07 -13.09 -5.54
CA ASP A 87 5.06 -13.07 -7.01
C ASP A 87 4.85 -11.65 -7.54
N ALA A 88 3.94 -10.88 -6.92
CA ALA A 88 3.64 -9.51 -7.27
C ALA A 88 4.86 -8.58 -7.20
N CYS A 89 5.78 -8.85 -6.28
CA CYS A 89 6.97 -8.02 -6.04
C CYS A 89 8.29 -8.71 -6.43
N THR A 90 8.23 -9.81 -7.18
CA THR A 90 9.43 -10.59 -7.56
C THR A 90 10.39 -9.79 -8.44
N SER A 91 9.89 -8.88 -9.28
CA SER A 91 10.72 -8.00 -10.10
C SER A 91 11.62 -7.05 -9.29
N LEU A 92 11.33 -6.85 -8.01
CA LEU A 92 12.09 -6.00 -7.10
C LEU A 92 12.99 -6.81 -6.16
N LYS A 93 12.96 -8.15 -6.26
CA LYS A 93 13.78 -9.02 -5.42
C LYS A 93 15.26 -8.83 -5.78
N GLY A 94 16.07 -8.50 -4.78
CA GLY A 94 17.51 -8.28 -4.97
C GLY A 94 17.88 -6.94 -5.59
N VAL A 95 16.90 -6.05 -5.84
CA VAL A 95 17.15 -4.68 -6.33
C VAL A 95 17.33 -3.76 -5.13
N PRO A 96 18.51 -3.14 -4.92
CA PRO A 96 18.68 -2.13 -3.88
C PRO A 96 17.94 -0.83 -4.26
N PRO A 97 17.46 -0.05 -3.26
CA PRO A 97 17.40 -0.39 -1.84
C PRO A 97 16.33 -1.45 -1.54
N SER A 98 16.55 -2.25 -0.50
CA SER A 98 15.61 -3.29 -0.04
C SER A 98 14.20 -2.74 0.28
N GLU A 99 14.12 -1.45 0.57
CA GLU A 99 12.88 -0.70 0.77
C GLU A 99 11.95 -0.77 -0.44
N ARG A 100 12.46 -0.94 -1.68
CA ARG A 100 11.62 -1.08 -2.89
C ARG A 100 10.71 -2.30 -2.82
N GLN A 101 11.29 -3.44 -2.46
CA GLN A 101 10.53 -4.68 -2.28
C GLN A 101 9.55 -4.56 -1.11
N GLN A 102 9.99 -3.95 0.00
CA GLN A 102 9.13 -3.74 1.17
C GLN A 102 7.95 -2.82 0.86
N ALA A 103 8.16 -1.74 0.12
CA ALA A 103 7.10 -0.82 -0.29
C ALA A 103 6.05 -1.53 -1.16
N CYS A 104 6.49 -2.33 -2.14
CA CYS A 104 5.59 -3.14 -2.96
C CYS A 104 4.79 -4.16 -2.12
N GLN A 105 5.46 -4.91 -1.24
CA GLN A 105 4.79 -5.90 -0.42
C GLN A 105 3.81 -5.27 0.57
N ALA A 106 4.14 -4.11 1.12
CA ALA A 106 3.28 -3.34 2.01
C ALA A 106 2.02 -2.84 1.28
N GLY A 107 2.17 -2.32 0.06
CA GLY A 107 1.03 -1.94 -0.78
C GLY A 107 0.13 -3.13 -1.09
N PHE A 108 0.72 -4.29 -1.42
CA PHE A 108 -0.04 -5.51 -1.69
C PHE A 108 -0.84 -5.97 -0.47
N SER A 109 -0.22 -6.04 0.71
CA SER A 109 -0.91 -6.47 1.94
C SER A 109 -2.02 -5.50 2.32
N ALA A 110 -1.78 -4.18 2.25
CA ALA A 110 -2.80 -3.19 2.56
C ALA A 110 -4.02 -3.31 1.65
N ALA A 111 -3.81 -3.50 0.34
CA ALA A 111 -4.90 -3.71 -0.60
C ALA A 111 -5.65 -5.02 -0.35
N LEU A 112 -4.95 -6.09 0.02
CA LEU A 112 -5.57 -7.39 0.33
C LEU A 112 -6.42 -7.31 1.59
N ASP A 113 -5.94 -6.63 2.63
CA ASP A 113 -6.69 -6.43 3.88
C ASP A 113 -7.95 -5.60 3.63
N LEU A 114 -7.85 -4.51 2.86
CA LEU A 114 -9.01 -3.68 2.46
C LEU A 114 -10.00 -4.44 1.56
N ALA A 115 -9.49 -5.31 0.68
CA ALA A 115 -10.33 -6.08 -0.23
C ALA A 115 -11.21 -7.08 0.52
N LYS A 116 -10.80 -7.53 1.71
CA LYS A 116 -11.62 -8.38 2.57
C LYS A 116 -12.91 -7.66 2.95
N ASP A 117 -12.80 -6.44 3.46
CA ASP A 117 -13.93 -5.66 3.97
C ASP A 117 -14.85 -5.14 2.84
N ALA A 118 -14.29 -4.97 1.64
CA ALA A 118 -15.00 -4.48 0.45
C ALA A 118 -15.70 -5.58 -0.38
N ALA A 119 -15.31 -6.84 -0.20
CA ALA A 119 -15.89 -7.99 -0.91
C ALA A 119 -16.99 -8.70 -0.11
N GLU A 120 -17.17 -8.36 1.17
CA GLU A 120 -18.32 -8.83 1.95
C GLU A 120 -19.60 -8.16 1.41
N PRO A 121 -20.61 -8.95 0.98
CA PRO A 121 -21.87 -8.39 0.52
C PRO A 121 -22.55 -7.71 1.70
N GLU A 122 -22.89 -6.44 1.50
CA GLU A 122 -23.69 -5.60 2.38
C GLU A 122 -24.96 -6.35 2.83
N ALA A 123 -24.88 -7.06 3.96
CA ALA A 123 -26.05 -7.44 4.72
C ALA A 123 -26.35 -6.38 5.79
N ASP A 124 -25.37 -5.60 6.27
CA ASP A 124 -25.55 -4.67 7.39
C ASP A 124 -24.55 -3.48 7.39
N LYS A 125 -24.36 -2.76 6.27
CA LYS A 125 -23.62 -1.48 6.28
C LYS A 125 -24.49 -0.34 5.79
N GLU A 126 -25.51 -0.01 6.59
CA GLU A 126 -26.12 1.32 6.52
C GLU A 126 -25.03 2.39 6.71
N THR A 127 -24.81 3.17 5.65
CA THR A 127 -24.41 4.59 5.64
C THR A 127 -23.63 5.07 6.88
N GLY A 128 -22.30 4.95 6.82
CA GLY A 128 -21.42 5.77 7.63
C GLY A 128 -21.47 7.22 7.12
N ASP A 129 -22.19 8.06 7.86
CA ASP A 129 -22.32 9.50 7.65
C ASP A 129 -20.99 10.17 7.31
N ALA A 130 -20.94 10.75 6.11
CA ALA A 130 -20.05 11.83 5.80
C ALA A 130 -20.50 13.08 6.58
N ASN A 131 -19.94 13.32 7.76
CA ASN A 131 -20.03 14.62 8.41
C ASN A 131 -18.64 15.19 8.70
N ALA A 132 -17.94 15.51 7.60
CA ALA A 132 -16.76 16.36 7.63
C ALA A 132 -17.21 17.83 7.68
N GLN A 133 -17.46 18.29 8.91
CA GLN A 133 -16.87 19.51 9.48
C GLN A 133 -16.61 20.67 8.50
N GLY A 134 -17.67 21.40 8.17
CA GLY A 134 -17.59 22.75 7.61
C GLY A 134 -17.71 23.78 8.73
N SER A 135 -16.62 24.51 9.01
CA SER A 135 -16.69 25.85 9.61
C SER A 135 -15.41 26.62 9.26
N GLN A 136 -15.54 27.46 8.24
CA GLN A 136 -14.64 28.58 7.95
C GLN A 136 -14.98 29.78 8.85
N ALA A 137 -13.95 30.48 9.33
CA ALA A 137 -13.82 31.93 9.56
C ALA A 137 -12.77 32.12 10.67
N THR A 138 -11.84 33.07 10.69
CA THR A 138 -11.43 34.19 9.82
C THR A 138 -10.08 34.66 10.39
N ALA A 139 -9.28 35.30 9.54
CA ALA A 139 -7.95 35.83 9.84
C ALA A 139 -7.91 36.85 10.98
N THR A 140 -6.81 36.90 11.76
CA THR A 140 -6.12 38.16 12.08
C THR A 140 -4.66 37.94 12.45
N ASP A 141 -3.89 38.97 12.15
CA ASP A 141 -2.46 39.17 12.03
C ASP A 141 -1.77 39.58 13.34
N ALA A 142 -0.43 39.53 13.31
CA ALA A 142 0.56 40.33 14.03
C ALA A 142 0.77 40.17 15.57
N GLY A 143 2.05 40.03 15.93
CA GLY A 143 2.63 40.86 17.00
C GLY A 143 3.09 40.15 18.28
N THR A 144 4.40 39.92 18.36
CA THR A 144 5.31 40.21 19.49
C THR A 144 4.71 40.53 20.87
N GLY A 145 5.12 39.80 21.91
CA GLY A 145 4.98 40.30 23.29
C GLY A 145 5.21 39.26 24.38
N SER A 146 6.39 39.29 24.98
CA SER A 146 6.75 38.58 26.22
C SER A 146 5.77 38.82 27.38
N LYS A 147 5.42 37.77 28.13
CA LYS A 147 5.30 37.86 29.61
C LYS A 147 5.32 36.48 30.28
N LEU A 148 6.24 36.36 31.24
CA LEU A 148 6.37 35.29 32.22
C LEU A 148 5.18 35.24 33.21
N GLU A 149 4.97 34.04 33.76
CA GLU A 149 4.71 33.64 35.18
C GLU A 149 3.67 32.50 35.20
N GLU A 150 4.10 31.23 35.29
CA GLU A 150 4.48 30.47 36.50
C GLU A 150 3.29 29.98 37.33
N THR A 151 3.01 28.67 37.26
CA THR A 151 2.90 27.74 38.41
C THR A 151 2.44 26.36 37.93
N GLY A 152 3.09 25.28 38.40
CA GLY A 152 2.53 23.92 38.26
C GLY A 152 3.52 22.81 37.90
N ASP A 153 4.36 22.45 38.87
CA ASP A 153 5.23 21.27 38.98
C ASP A 153 4.86 19.99 38.17
N THR A 154 5.82 19.48 37.39
CA THR A 154 6.26 18.06 37.46
C THR A 154 7.57 17.85 36.68
N LYS A 155 8.68 17.91 37.40
CA LYS A 155 10.03 17.61 36.88
C LYS A 155 10.19 16.10 36.60
N ARG A 156 10.27 15.69 35.33
CA ARG A 156 11.02 14.49 34.91
C ARG A 156 12.32 14.93 34.23
N LYS A 157 13.42 14.87 34.98
CA LYS A 157 14.79 15.11 34.48
C LYS A 157 15.21 13.97 33.56
N VAL A 158 15.25 14.20 32.25
CA VAL A 158 15.95 13.31 31.31
C VAL A 158 17.39 13.81 31.21
N ASN A 159 18.33 13.07 31.80
CA ASN A 159 19.76 13.29 31.65
C ASN A 159 20.18 12.91 30.22
N VAL A 160 20.31 13.88 29.32
CA VAL A 160 21.01 13.69 28.04
C VAL A 160 22.50 13.94 28.28
N LYS A 161 23.27 12.88 28.48
CA LYS A 161 24.72 12.93 28.35
C LYS A 161 25.20 11.85 27.40
N LYS A 162 25.18 12.18 26.11
CA LYS A 162 26.10 11.62 25.13
C LYS A 162 26.45 12.72 24.12
N ILE A 163 27.57 13.36 24.40
CA ILE A 163 28.35 14.13 23.44
C ILE A 163 28.73 13.12 22.34
N ILE A 164 28.18 13.29 21.14
CA ILE A 164 28.62 12.55 19.96
C ILE A 164 29.97 13.17 19.57
N PRO A 165 31.09 12.44 19.66
CA PRO A 165 32.37 12.97 19.21
C PRO A 165 32.30 13.24 17.71
N GLU A 166 32.76 14.42 17.27
CA GLU A 166 32.77 14.89 15.86
C GLU A 166 33.51 13.98 14.87
N THR A 167 34.14 12.90 15.35
CA THR A 167 34.89 11.96 14.52
C THR A 167 34.01 11.02 13.70
N ASP A 168 32.73 10.84 14.04
CA ASP A 168 31.84 9.89 13.34
C ASP A 168 31.09 10.49 12.14
N ARG A 169 31.04 11.83 12.03
CA ARG A 169 30.35 12.52 10.92
C ARG A 169 31.10 12.46 9.60
N ARG A 170 32.39 12.12 9.63
CA ARG A 170 33.23 12.01 8.42
C ARG A 170 33.14 10.64 7.75
N ASN A 171 32.58 9.62 8.42
CA ASN A 171 32.58 8.25 7.92
C ASN A 171 31.38 7.92 7.01
N ILE A 172 30.26 8.64 7.14
CA ILE A 172 29.03 8.35 6.37
C ILE A 172 29.20 8.65 4.86
N LEU A 173 29.95 9.71 4.53
CA LEU A 173 30.20 10.10 3.14
C LEU A 173 31.18 9.16 2.43
N GLU A 174 32.17 8.61 3.16
CA GLU A 174 33.10 7.62 2.61
C GLU A 174 32.43 6.25 2.46
N ASP A 175 31.59 5.84 3.42
CA ASP A 175 30.78 4.61 3.30
C ASP A 175 29.83 4.67 2.11
N ALA A 176 29.13 5.80 1.91
CA ALA A 176 28.26 6.00 0.75
C ALA A 176 29.04 5.95 -0.58
N ARG A 177 30.27 6.46 -0.61
CA ARG A 177 31.13 6.41 -1.80
C ARG A 177 31.60 4.99 -2.10
N LYS A 178 31.97 4.24 -1.06
CA LYS A 178 32.41 2.85 -1.19
C LYS A 178 31.27 1.91 -1.60
N GLU A 179 30.05 2.15 -1.10
CA GLU A 179 28.86 1.42 -1.54
C GLU A 179 28.51 1.72 -3.01
N ALA A 180 28.65 2.97 -3.44
CA ALA A 180 28.46 3.34 -4.85
C ALA A 180 29.51 2.67 -5.76
N GLU A 181 30.79 2.71 -5.41
CA GLU A 181 31.86 2.06 -6.19
C GLU A 181 31.64 0.54 -6.29
N ALA A 182 31.19 -0.12 -5.23
CA ALA A 182 30.85 -1.54 -5.25
C ALA A 182 29.64 -1.85 -6.16
N ALA A 183 28.66 -0.95 -6.23
CA ALA A 183 27.50 -1.11 -7.10
C ALA A 183 27.88 -1.00 -8.60
N PHE A 184 28.85 -0.17 -8.96
CA PHE A 184 29.30 0.00 -10.34
C PHE A 184 30.34 -1.04 -10.78
N ALA A 185 31.21 -1.54 -9.89
CA ALA A 185 32.16 -2.61 -10.22
C ALA A 185 31.44 -3.92 -10.61
N ASN A 186 30.32 -4.24 -9.94
CA ASN A 186 29.51 -5.42 -10.26
C ASN A 186 28.79 -5.36 -11.62
N ILE A 187 28.79 -4.21 -12.29
CA ILE A 187 28.21 -4.03 -13.63
C ILE A 187 29.27 -4.31 -14.70
N GLN A 188 30.54 -3.92 -14.47
CA GLN A 188 31.62 -4.16 -15.44
C GLN A 188 32.03 -5.64 -15.56
N ASP A 189 31.90 -6.44 -14.49
CA ASP A 189 32.19 -7.88 -14.53
C ASP A 189 31.11 -8.72 -15.25
N LYS A 190 29.97 -8.12 -15.63
CA LYS A 190 28.89 -8.83 -16.34
C LYS A 190 28.87 -8.60 -17.85
N ASP A 191 29.75 -7.74 -18.35
CA ASP A 191 29.85 -7.38 -19.78
C ASP A 191 31.15 -7.91 -20.44
N LEU A 192 31.81 -8.92 -19.85
CA LEU A 192 32.96 -9.63 -20.45
C LEU A 192 32.67 -11.12 -20.70
#